data_AF-A0AB74A7R0-F1
#
_entry.id   AF-A0AB74A7R0-F1
#
_cell.length_a   1.000
_cell.length_b   1.000
_cell.length_c   1.000
_cell.angle_alpha   90.00
_cell.angle_beta   90.00
_cell.angle_gamma   90.00
#
_symmetry.space_group_name_H-M   'P 1'
#
loop_
_entity.id
_entity.type
_entity.pdbx_description
1 polymer ?
#
loop_
_entity_poly.entity_id
_entity_poly.type
_entity_poly.pdbx_seq_one_letter_code
_entity_poly.pdbx_strand_id
1 'polypeptide(L)'
;MLLEPLLAVSIKNIAKMRSDSQPYIRCLRDSLAHEFLAEVTNLEKSLVVAGTFIIELDDPLPGDISLGDMISFSCGRIDVIS
;
A
#
# COMPACT_ATOMS: atom_id res chain seq x y z
N MET A 1 0.65 17.40 8.47
CA MET A 1 2.03 16.86 8.35
C MET A 1 1.88 15.37 8.09
N LEU A 2 2.24 14.90 6.90
CA LEU A 2 2.44 13.46 6.70
C LEU A 2 3.69 13.11 7.51
N LEU A 3 3.55 12.21 8.49
CA LEU A 3 4.70 11.56 9.11
C LEU A 3 5.50 10.85 8.00
N GLU A 4 6.79 10.66 8.22
CA GLU A 4 7.62 9.82 7.36
C GLU A 4 6.97 8.43 7.17
N PRO A 5 7.11 7.81 5.98
CA PRO A 5 6.56 6.49 5.74
C PRO A 5 7.10 5.50 6.78
N LEU A 6 6.19 4.75 7.39
CA LEU A 6 6.52 3.84 8.51
C LEU A 6 6.92 2.45 8.02
N LEU A 7 6.52 2.10 6.80
CA LEU A 7 6.61 0.75 6.25
C LEU A 7 7.06 0.82 4.81
N ALA A 8 8.09 0.05 4.45
CA ALA A 8 8.47 -0.19 3.05
C ALA A 8 8.10 -1.62 2.65
N VAL A 9 7.52 -1.77 1.46
CA VAL A 9 7.09 -3.08 0.94
C VAL A 9 7.30 -3.20 -0.57
N SER A 10 7.85 -4.34 -1.00
CA SER A 10 7.76 -4.79 -2.39
C SER A 10 6.40 -5.41 -2.67
N ILE A 11 5.80 -5.04 -3.78
CA ILE A 11 4.40 -5.33 -4.08
C ILE A 11 4.22 -6.24 -5.28
N LYS A 12 3.11 -6.98 -5.24
CA LYS A 12 2.66 -7.87 -6.32
C LYS A 12 1.16 -7.72 -6.51
N ASN A 13 0.71 -7.99 -7.75
CA ASN A 13 -0.70 -8.06 -8.13
C ASN A 13 -1.49 -6.77 -7.79
N ILE A 14 -0.96 -5.62 -8.19
CA ILE A 14 -1.66 -4.33 -8.01
C ILE A 14 -2.94 -4.32 -8.84
N ALA A 15 -4.05 -3.95 -8.22
CA ALA A 15 -5.32 -3.74 -8.90
C ALA A 15 -6.04 -2.53 -8.31
N LYS A 16 -6.69 -1.73 -9.17
CA LYS A 16 -7.59 -0.68 -8.72
C LYS A 16 -8.87 -1.26 -8.14
N MET A 17 -9.38 -0.60 -7.11
CA MET A 17 -10.60 -0.97 -6.39
C MET A 17 -11.59 0.20 -6.37
N ARG A 18 -12.82 -0.07 -5.94
CA ARG A 18 -13.84 0.97 -5.82
C ARG A 18 -13.44 1.99 -4.76
N SER A 19 -13.67 3.27 -5.03
CA SER A 19 -13.28 4.38 -4.15
C SER A 19 -13.96 4.37 -2.78
N ASP A 20 -15.08 3.66 -2.63
CA ASP A 20 -15.82 3.51 -1.37
C ASP A 20 -15.34 2.32 -0.50
N SER A 21 -14.31 1.61 -0.95
CA SER A 21 -13.80 0.44 -0.24
C SER A 21 -13.05 0.84 1.03
N GLN A 22 -13.28 0.12 2.13
CA GLN A 22 -12.59 0.41 3.39
C GLN A 22 -11.15 -0.13 3.39
N PRO A 23 -10.13 0.70 3.68
CA PRO A 23 -8.73 0.26 3.72
C PRO A 23 -8.51 -0.87 4.74
N TYR A 24 -7.60 -1.80 4.42
CA TYR A 24 -7.20 -2.86 5.35
C TYR A 24 -5.77 -3.33 5.11
N ILE A 25 -5.20 -3.95 6.15
CA ILE A 25 -3.99 -4.76 6.08
C ILE A 25 -4.34 -6.13 6.65
N ARG A 26 -4.04 -7.21 5.92
CA ARG A 26 -4.42 -8.57 6.29
C ARG A 26 -3.23 -9.50 6.15
N CYS A 27 -2.82 -10.11 7.25
CA CYS A 27 -1.84 -11.20 7.22
C CYS A 27 -2.46 -12.45 6.58
N LEU A 28 -1.76 -13.03 5.60
CA LEU A 28 -2.10 -14.31 5.01
C LEU A 28 -1.56 -15.41 5.93
N ARG A 29 -2.47 -16.18 6.53
CA ARG A 29 -2.18 -17.17 7.58
C ARG A 29 -0.99 -18.05 7.23
N ASP A 30 -0.21 -18.39 8.25
CA ASP A 30 0.96 -19.27 8.19
C ASP A 30 2.10 -18.75 7.29
N SER A 31 2.13 -17.44 7.01
CA SER A 31 3.19 -16.78 6.25
C SER A 31 3.51 -15.37 6.76
N LEU A 32 4.61 -14.77 6.27
CA LEU A 32 4.90 -13.34 6.45
C LEU A 32 4.18 -12.46 5.42
N ALA A 33 3.39 -13.06 4.52
CA ALA A 33 2.76 -12.36 3.42
C ALA A 33 1.53 -11.61 3.88
N HIS A 34 1.29 -10.45 3.26
CA HIS A 34 0.18 -9.57 3.60
C HIS A 34 -0.55 -9.12 2.34
N GLU A 35 -1.86 -8.98 2.45
CA GLU A 35 -2.71 -8.28 1.50
C GLU A 35 -3.09 -6.90 2.03
N PHE A 36 -3.10 -5.93 1.14
CA PHE A 36 -3.40 -4.54 1.43
C PHE A 36 -4.55 -4.07 0.55
N LEU A 37 -5.33 -3.16 1.12
CA LEU A 37 -6.18 -2.24 0.39
C LEU A 37 -5.89 -0.85 0.96
N ALA A 38 -5.39 0.03 0.12
CA ALA A 38 -4.86 1.33 0.53
C ALA A 38 -5.21 2.43 -0.48
N GLU A 39 -5.28 3.66 -0.01
CA GLU A 39 -5.48 4.85 -0.83
C GLU A 39 -4.14 5.42 -1.29
N VAL A 40 -4.03 5.81 -2.55
CA VAL A 40 -2.83 6.46 -3.09
C VAL A 40 -2.78 7.93 -2.66
N THR A 41 -1.74 8.30 -1.91
CA THR A 41 -1.58 9.66 -1.36
C THR A 41 -0.38 10.42 -1.94
N ASN A 42 0.55 9.73 -2.60
CA ASN A 42 1.64 10.36 -3.34
C ASN A 42 2.13 9.46 -4.47
N LEU A 43 2.06 9.93 -5.72
CA LEU A 43 2.53 9.17 -6.89
C LEU A 43 4.06 9.21 -7.04
N GLU A 44 4.71 10.34 -6.74
CA GLU A 44 6.15 10.53 -6.92
C GLU A 44 6.97 9.66 -5.97
N LYS A 45 6.46 9.50 -4.74
CA LYS A 45 7.08 8.70 -3.68
C LYS A 45 6.44 7.32 -3.50
N SER A 46 5.52 6.94 -4.38
CA SER A 46 4.72 5.71 -4.24
C SER A 46 4.16 5.50 -2.82
N LEU A 47 3.54 6.53 -2.23
CA LEU A 47 2.97 6.45 -0.88
C LEU A 47 1.49 6.10 -0.92
N VAL A 48 1.13 5.12 -0.09
CA VAL A 48 -0.26 4.71 0.13
C VAL A 48 -0.62 4.72 1.60
N VAL A 49 -1.91 4.87 1.90
CA VAL A 49 -2.43 4.87 3.26
C VAL A 49 -3.43 3.75 3.45
N ALA A 50 -3.18 2.90 4.44
CA ALA A 50 -4.11 1.87 4.90
C ALA A 50 -4.49 2.14 6.35
N GLY A 51 -5.65 2.79 6.57
CA GLY A 51 -6.07 3.23 7.89
C GLY A 51 -5.14 4.32 8.44
N THR A 52 -4.41 4.02 9.52
CA THR A 52 -3.45 4.95 10.14
C THR A 52 -2.02 4.76 9.67
N PHE A 53 -1.75 3.76 8.82
CA PHE A 53 -0.41 3.44 8.36
C PHE A 53 -0.11 4.13 7.03
N ILE A 54 1.04 4.81 6.97
CA ILE A 54 1.63 5.32 5.73
C ILE A 54 2.66 4.30 5.27
N ILE A 55 2.52 3.85 4.03
CA ILE A 55 3.33 2.79 3.44
C ILE A 55 4.00 3.36 2.19
N GLU A 56 5.31 3.20 2.10
CA GLU A 56 6.11 3.42 0.89
C GLU A 56 6.22 2.11 0.11
N LEU A 57 5.96 2.16 -1.18
CA LEU A 57 6.09 1.01 -2.06
C LEU A 57 7.45 1.06 -2.73
N ASP A 58 8.18 -0.06 -2.70
CA ASP A 58 9.50 -0.17 -3.36
C ASP A 58 9.36 -0.12 -4.89
N ASP A 59 8.22 -0.56 -5.41
CA ASP A 59 7.92 -0.61 -6.84
C ASP A 59 7.12 0.63 -7.28
N PRO A 60 7.37 1.19 -8.47
CA PRO A 60 6.60 2.31 -8.99
C PRO A 60 5.15 1.91 -9.26
N LEU A 61 4.22 2.82 -9.00
CA LEU A 61 2.81 2.62 -9.32
C LEU A 61 2.58 2.57 -10.85
N PRO A 62 1.75 1.63 -11.34
CA PRO A 62 1.29 1.62 -12.73
C PRO A 62 0.72 2.97 -13.20
N GLY A 63 1.02 3.35 -14.44
CA GLY A 63 0.71 4.70 -14.94
C GLY A 63 -0.77 5.03 -15.11
N ASP A 64 -1.67 4.05 -15.00
CA ASP A 64 -3.11 4.29 -14.97
C ASP A 64 -3.61 4.69 -13.58
N ILE A 65 -2.83 4.48 -12.50
CA ILE A 65 -3.18 4.81 -11.12
C ILE A 65 -3.03 6.32 -10.85
N SER A 66 -4.04 6.88 -10.19
CA SER A 66 -4.14 8.30 -9.87
C SER A 66 -4.14 8.53 -8.35
N LEU A 67 -3.85 9.78 -7.96
CA LEU A 67 -3.99 10.21 -6.57
C LEU A 67 -5.44 10.04 -6.10
N GLY A 68 -5.62 9.46 -4.90
CA GLY A 68 -6.94 9.13 -4.33
C GLY A 68 -7.52 7.80 -4.80
N ASP A 69 -6.86 7.07 -5.71
CA ASP A 69 -7.31 5.74 -6.09
C ASP A 69 -7.14 4.76 -4.92
N MET A 70 -8.13 3.90 -4.73
CA MET A 70 -8.02 2.72 -3.88
C MET A 70 -7.33 1.60 -4.67
N ILE A 71 -6.26 1.04 -4.12
CA ILE A 71 -5.52 -0.06 -4.75
C ILE A 71 -5.39 -1.24 -3.80
N SER A 72 -5.56 -2.44 -4.33
CA SER A 72 -5.20 -3.67 -3.64
C SER A 72 -3.87 -4.19 -4.14
N PHE A 73 -3.04 -4.69 -3.23
CA PHE A 73 -1.78 -5.35 -3.57
C PHE A 73 -1.40 -6.35 -2.47
N SER A 74 -0.36 -7.13 -2.73
CA SER A 74 0.19 -8.07 -1.75
C SER A 74 1.70 -7.93 -1.64
N CYS A 75 2.26 -8.19 -0.46
CA CYS A 75 3.70 -8.29 -0.25
C CYS A 75 4.05 -9.62 0.44
N GLY A 76 5.31 -10.05 0.27
CA GLY A 76 5.82 -11.26 0.93
C GLY A 76 6.28 -11.03 2.37
N ARG A 77 6.74 -9.81 2.68
CA ARG A 77 7.21 -9.38 4.01
C ARG A 77 7.04 -7.86 4.12
N ILE A 78 6.79 -7.38 5.33
CA ILE A 78 6.79 -5.95 5.67
C ILE A 78 8.10 -5.64 6.40
N ASP A 79 8.82 -4.62 5.94
CA ASP A 79 10.01 -4.12 6.62
C ASP A 79 9.67 -2.78 7.29
N VAL A 80 9.90 -2.71 8.61
CA VAL A 80 9.69 -1.49 9.40
C VAL A 80 10.98 -0.67 9.36
N ILE A 81 10.87 0.57 8.91
CA ILE A 81 12.01 1.49 8.87
C ILE A 81 11.96 2.34 10.16
N SER A 82 13.08 2.40 10.87
CA SER A 82 13.26 3.17 12.12
C SER A 82 14.39 4.15 12.01
#